data_AF-A0A8J8D1Z4-F1
#
_entry.id   AF-A0A8J8D1Z4-F1
#
_cell.length_a   1.000
_cell.length_b   1.000
_cell.length_c   1.000
_cell.angle_alpha   90.00
_cell.angle_beta   90.00
_cell.angle_gamma   90.00
#
_symmetry.space_group_name_H-M   'P 1'
#
loop_
_entity.id
_entity.type
_entity.pdbx_description
1 polymer ?
#
loop_
_entity_poly.entity_id
_entity_poly.type
_entity_poly.pdbx_seq_one_letter_code
_entity_poly.pdbx_strand_id
1 'polypeptide(L)'
;MRERLWNEITWREKEIKWRKEKLKEHDKVIRTHYDILLVTFLLTSISFMAASERKDTIGAILFMIGMFSAMGMIYAIAIIVIGHFRLKKSIKDEINELKKEKEKLEKRYWETSIEELARKKFGDAFLEKCRKKFREYSSKNNGDWKILSALSPQLEQALISLSEGDFITAKDEFDKAGEELKVIVGEIYDPFKEYKAGGIFRDVLKLEKDEIPCIAQELEANFNKKSTPRGISALKFASNVCHVLHYGDMEEARELLNDAQERLRLMREEKWDYSCGDIKFFQYLFEFHYFLLKAVVEAYEAEVGAVARATQEQAERFAAAKPVEVPETVEKVTVSAEEPEKELYRGEVRFKMGAMSQERVGMLVVTNKRLKLTGKYRLKGYVATVAIKAALRAAGIGEVYEDIPLKDINWLELKKALLGGYYLEFRAKGKKYTLYTDAAQHIYNLLKQYTNA
;
A
#
# COMPACT_ATOMS: atom_id res chain seq x y z
N MET A 1 42.07 -26.45 7.52
CA MET A 1 41.50 -25.56 8.57
C MET A 1 40.10 -25.08 8.23
N ARG A 2 39.83 -24.36 7.13
CA ARG A 2 38.46 -23.89 6.78
C ARG A 2 37.43 -24.97 6.47
N GLU A 3 37.82 -26.08 5.85
CA GLU A 3 36.91 -27.22 5.60
C GLU A 3 36.40 -27.84 6.91
N ARG A 4 37.25 -27.84 7.94
CA ARG A 4 36.87 -28.22 9.30
C ARG A 4 35.85 -27.22 9.88
N LEU A 5 36.06 -25.91 9.69
CA LEU A 5 35.13 -24.86 10.13
C LEU A 5 33.77 -24.94 9.40
N TRP A 6 33.74 -25.20 8.09
CA TRP A 6 32.50 -25.35 7.33
C TRP A 6 31.71 -26.60 7.73
N ASN A 7 32.40 -27.71 7.94
CA ASN A 7 31.80 -28.94 8.46
C ASN A 7 31.24 -28.72 9.87
N GLU A 8 31.94 -27.96 10.72
CA GLU A 8 31.45 -27.56 12.04
C GLU A 8 30.23 -26.64 11.95
N ILE A 9 30.21 -25.61 11.10
CA ILE A 9 29.05 -24.72 10.90
C ILE A 9 27.82 -25.50 10.42
N THR A 10 28.01 -26.35 9.41
CA THR A 10 26.94 -27.18 8.84
C THR A 10 26.42 -28.19 9.87
N TRP A 11 27.30 -28.74 10.69
CA TRP A 11 26.92 -29.63 11.78
C TRP A 11 26.11 -28.89 12.86
N ARG A 12 26.53 -27.68 13.27
CA ARG A 12 25.76 -26.83 14.20
C ARG A 12 24.39 -26.45 13.66
N GLU A 13 24.27 -26.20 12.36
CA GLU A 13 22.98 -25.93 11.72
C GLU A 13 22.05 -27.15 11.75
N LYS A 14 22.58 -28.35 11.45
CA LYS A 14 21.83 -29.60 11.60
C LYS A 14 21.41 -29.84 13.05
N GLU A 15 22.28 -29.56 14.01
CA GLU A 15 21.99 -29.70 15.44
C GLU A 15 20.90 -28.72 15.92
N ILE A 16 20.96 -27.45 15.50
CA ILE A 16 19.92 -26.45 15.79
C ILE A 16 18.58 -26.88 15.19
N LYS A 17 18.57 -27.40 13.95
CA LYS A 17 17.35 -27.87 13.28
C LYS A 17 16.73 -29.05 14.04
N TRP A 18 17.54 -30.03 14.41
CA TRP A 18 17.11 -31.20 15.19
C TRP A 18 16.56 -30.81 16.56
N ARG A 19 17.21 -29.88 17.29
CA ARG A 19 16.71 -29.41 18.60
C ARG A 19 15.39 -28.63 18.47
N LYS A 20 15.19 -27.88 17.38
CA LYS A 20 13.90 -27.23 17.08
C LYS A 20 12.81 -28.25 16.76
N GLU A 21 13.13 -29.33 16.06
CA GLU A 21 12.19 -30.43 15.80
C GLU A 21 11.80 -31.13 17.11
N LYS A 22 12.76 -31.42 17.99
CA LYS A 22 12.47 -31.92 19.35
C LYS A 22 11.58 -30.98 20.16
N LEU A 23 11.79 -29.67 20.07
CA LEU A 23 10.93 -28.70 20.74
C LEU A 23 9.48 -28.77 20.22
N LYS A 24 9.30 -28.94 18.90
CA LYS A 24 7.97 -29.12 18.29
C LYS A 24 7.31 -30.43 18.69
N GLU A 25 8.07 -31.52 18.75
CA GLU A 25 7.57 -32.81 19.24
C GLU A 25 7.13 -32.71 20.70
N HIS A 26 7.92 -32.05 21.56
CA HIS A 26 7.53 -31.79 22.94
C HIS A 26 6.28 -30.92 23.07
N ASP A 27 6.18 -29.83 22.29
CA ASP A 27 4.97 -28.98 22.27
C ASP A 27 3.73 -29.78 21.81
N LYS A 28 3.89 -30.72 20.86
CA LYS A 28 2.81 -31.62 20.40
C LYS A 28 2.37 -32.59 21.49
N VAL A 29 3.31 -33.25 22.15
CA VAL A 29 3.02 -34.16 23.29
C VAL A 29 2.25 -33.41 24.38
N ILE A 30 2.64 -32.17 24.66
CA ILE A 30 2.02 -31.38 25.72
C ILE A 30 0.63 -30.91 25.33
N ARG A 31 0.40 -30.58 24.07
CA ARG A 31 -0.96 -30.33 23.56
C ARG A 31 -1.88 -31.53 23.81
N THR A 32 -1.41 -32.74 23.54
CA THR A 32 -2.16 -33.97 23.85
C THR A 32 -2.44 -34.11 25.36
N HIS A 33 -1.51 -33.74 26.24
CA HIS A 33 -1.75 -33.74 27.68
C HIS A 33 -2.79 -32.68 28.09
N TYR A 34 -2.78 -31.49 27.48
CA TYR A 34 -3.82 -30.46 27.69
C TYR A 34 -5.20 -30.93 27.22
N ASP A 35 -5.28 -31.60 26.07
CA ASP A 35 -6.54 -32.16 25.55
C ASP A 35 -7.09 -33.23 26.50
N ILE A 36 -6.24 -34.10 27.04
CA ILE A 36 -6.63 -35.10 28.05
C ILE A 36 -7.14 -34.41 29.33
N LEU A 37 -6.43 -33.40 29.84
CA LEU A 37 -6.84 -32.65 31.03
C LEU A 37 -8.20 -31.96 30.81
N LEU A 38 -8.45 -31.40 29.63
CA LEU A 38 -9.72 -30.77 29.28
C LEU A 38 -10.88 -31.78 29.30
N VAL A 39 -10.67 -32.97 28.71
CA VAL A 39 -11.67 -34.05 28.73
C VAL A 39 -11.92 -34.53 30.16
N THR A 40 -10.88 -34.73 30.96
CA THR A 40 -11.03 -35.09 32.37
C THR A 40 -11.79 -34.01 33.14
N PHE A 41 -11.61 -32.73 32.82
CA PHE A 41 -12.31 -31.61 33.48
C PHE A 41 -13.80 -31.67 33.19
N LEU A 42 -14.17 -31.83 31.92
CA LEU A 42 -15.56 -31.98 31.50
C LEU A 42 -16.25 -33.17 32.18
N LEU A 43 -15.59 -34.34 32.21
CA LEU A 43 -16.13 -35.54 32.87
C LEU A 43 -16.28 -35.38 34.39
N THR A 44 -15.33 -34.67 35.01
CA THR A 44 -15.37 -34.34 36.44
C THR A 44 -16.53 -33.40 36.74
N SER A 45 -16.74 -32.35 35.94
CA SER A 45 -17.87 -31.43 36.07
C SER A 45 -19.22 -32.12 35.88
N ILE A 46 -19.35 -33.03 34.90
CA ILE A 46 -20.56 -33.84 34.68
C ILE A 46 -20.84 -34.73 35.90
N SER A 47 -19.79 -35.32 36.48
CA SER A 47 -19.93 -36.17 37.68
C SER A 47 -20.39 -35.37 38.90
N PHE A 48 -19.89 -34.14 39.08
CA PHE A 48 -20.38 -33.23 40.13
C PHE A 48 -21.82 -32.78 39.91
N MET A 49 -22.20 -32.43 38.66
CA MET A 49 -23.59 -32.08 38.32
C MET A 49 -24.55 -33.26 38.58
N ALA A 50 -24.21 -34.45 38.10
CA ALA A 50 -25.00 -35.66 38.29
C ALA A 50 -25.10 -36.08 39.78
N ALA A 51 -24.05 -35.84 40.56
CA ALA A 51 -24.08 -36.05 42.01
C ALA A 51 -25.00 -35.04 42.71
N SER A 52 -25.02 -33.77 42.28
CA SER A 52 -25.84 -32.72 42.91
C SER A 52 -27.35 -32.95 42.76
N GLU A 53 -27.77 -33.62 41.69
CA GLU A 53 -29.16 -33.96 41.41
C GLU A 53 -29.65 -35.22 42.17
N ARG A 54 -28.74 -35.98 42.80
CA ARG A 54 -29.03 -37.25 43.46
C ARG A 54 -28.66 -37.21 44.95
N LYS A 55 -29.64 -37.46 45.82
CA LYS A 55 -29.45 -37.52 47.30
C LYS A 55 -29.31 -38.94 47.85
N ASP A 56 -29.14 -39.92 46.99
CA ASP A 56 -28.99 -41.34 47.33
C ASP A 56 -27.50 -41.74 47.41
N THR A 57 -27.25 -43.01 47.77
CA THR A 57 -25.89 -43.58 47.84
C THR A 57 -25.13 -43.45 46.51
N ILE A 58 -25.83 -43.42 45.38
CA ILE A 58 -25.25 -43.24 44.04
C ILE A 58 -24.71 -41.81 43.88
N GLY A 59 -25.44 -40.80 44.36
CA GLY A 59 -24.96 -39.41 44.41
C GLY A 59 -23.66 -39.25 45.21
N ALA A 60 -23.54 -39.91 46.37
CA ALA A 60 -22.33 -39.87 47.19
C ALA A 60 -21.12 -40.53 46.50
N ILE A 61 -21.33 -41.63 45.78
CA ILE A 61 -20.29 -42.31 44.98
C ILE A 61 -19.80 -41.40 43.85
N LEU A 62 -20.71 -40.76 43.12
CA LEU A 62 -20.38 -39.84 42.03
C LEU A 62 -19.62 -38.60 42.54
N PHE A 63 -19.97 -38.08 43.71
CA PHE A 63 -19.25 -36.97 44.35
C PHE A 63 -17.81 -37.35 44.70
N MET A 64 -17.58 -38.54 45.28
CA MET A 64 -16.24 -39.03 45.60
C MET A 64 -15.40 -39.25 44.34
N ILE A 65 -15.97 -39.80 43.28
CA ILE A 65 -15.29 -39.95 41.97
C ILE A 65 -14.89 -38.58 41.41
N GLY A 66 -15.78 -37.58 41.51
CA GLY A 66 -15.50 -36.20 41.12
C GLY A 66 -14.34 -35.59 41.91
N MET A 67 -14.30 -35.76 43.24
CA MET A 67 -13.22 -35.23 44.07
C MET A 67 -11.86 -35.86 43.76
N PHE A 68 -11.79 -37.19 43.61
CA PHE A 68 -10.53 -37.87 43.27
C PHE A 68 -10.01 -37.44 41.90
N SER A 69 -10.91 -37.27 40.92
CA SER A 69 -10.56 -36.79 39.58
C SER A 69 -10.07 -35.34 39.60
N ALA A 70 -10.70 -34.47 40.40
CA ALA A 70 -10.28 -33.08 40.57
C ALA A 70 -8.89 -32.96 41.25
N MET A 71 -8.63 -33.73 42.30
CA MET A 71 -7.30 -33.77 42.94
C MET A 71 -6.23 -34.28 41.97
N GLY A 72 -6.50 -35.36 41.23
CA GLY A 72 -5.59 -35.90 40.22
C GLY A 72 -5.24 -34.87 39.14
N MET A 73 -6.20 -34.04 38.73
CA MET A 73 -6.02 -32.98 37.75
C MET A 73 -5.08 -31.88 38.23
N ILE A 74 -5.23 -31.43 39.48
CA ILE A 74 -4.39 -30.38 40.06
C ILE A 74 -2.92 -30.84 40.12
N TYR A 75 -2.68 -32.09 40.54
CA TYR A 75 -1.34 -32.67 40.53
C TYR A 75 -0.77 -32.82 39.12
N ALA A 76 -1.57 -33.28 38.16
CA ALA A 76 -1.15 -33.41 36.76
C ALA A 76 -0.80 -32.04 36.13
N ILE A 77 -1.59 -30.99 36.36
CA ILE A 77 -1.31 -29.63 35.88
C ILE A 77 0.01 -29.11 36.47
N ALA A 78 0.23 -29.28 37.77
CA ALA A 78 1.45 -28.82 38.43
C ALA A 78 2.71 -29.49 37.85
N ILE A 79 2.66 -30.81 37.62
CA ILE A 79 3.78 -31.58 37.05
C ILE A 79 4.02 -31.19 35.58
N ILE A 80 2.96 -31.08 34.77
CA ILE A 80 3.06 -30.75 33.35
C ILE A 80 3.58 -29.32 33.15
N VAL A 81 3.07 -28.34 33.88
CA VAL A 81 3.46 -26.93 33.72
C VAL A 81 4.89 -26.69 34.18
N ILE A 82 5.27 -27.19 35.37
CA ILE A 82 6.63 -26.99 35.91
C ILE A 82 7.66 -27.77 35.10
N GLY A 83 7.36 -29.02 34.75
CA GLY A 83 8.23 -29.88 33.94
C GLY A 83 8.43 -29.31 32.53
N HIS A 84 7.35 -28.88 31.87
CA HIS A 84 7.42 -28.28 30.54
C HIS A 84 8.24 -26.99 30.55
N PHE A 85 7.98 -26.09 31.49
CA PHE A 85 8.65 -24.80 31.51
C PHE A 85 10.17 -24.95 31.69
N ARG A 86 10.61 -25.87 32.57
CA ARG A 86 12.03 -26.18 32.77
C ARG A 86 12.68 -26.78 31.52
N LEU A 87 12.04 -27.78 30.91
CA LEU A 87 12.58 -28.45 29.72
C LEU A 87 12.63 -27.50 28.51
N LYS A 88 11.57 -26.71 28.31
CA LYS A 88 11.49 -25.70 27.25
C LYS A 88 12.55 -24.63 27.38
N LYS A 89 12.79 -24.17 28.62
CA LYS A 89 13.85 -23.20 28.91
C LYS A 89 15.22 -23.79 28.61
N SER A 90 15.51 -24.99 29.08
CA SER A 90 16.78 -25.69 28.83
C SER A 90 17.08 -25.88 27.34
N ILE A 91 16.13 -26.41 26.57
CA ILE A 91 16.30 -26.59 25.11
C ILE A 91 16.49 -25.24 24.39
N LYS A 92 15.80 -24.19 24.85
CA LYS A 92 15.92 -22.84 24.27
C LYS A 92 17.29 -22.21 24.58
N ASP A 93 17.81 -22.42 25.79
CA ASP A 93 19.12 -21.94 26.20
C ASP A 93 20.23 -22.65 25.40
N GLU A 94 20.14 -23.96 25.21
CA GLU A 94 21.06 -24.73 24.35
C GLU A 94 21.01 -24.28 22.89
N ILE A 95 19.82 -24.03 22.34
CA ILE A 95 19.68 -23.47 20.98
C ILE A 95 20.35 -22.09 20.88
N ASN A 96 20.26 -21.27 21.91
CA ASN A 96 20.88 -19.95 21.93
C ASN A 96 22.41 -20.03 22.04
N GLU A 97 22.96 -20.96 22.82
CA GLU A 97 24.39 -21.23 22.85
C GLU A 97 24.91 -21.73 21.50
N LEU A 98 24.23 -22.69 20.88
CA LEU A 98 24.57 -23.19 19.54
C LEU A 98 24.55 -22.10 18.47
N LYS A 99 23.59 -21.15 18.58
CA LYS A 99 23.57 -19.98 17.69
C LYS A 99 24.77 -19.07 17.90
N LYS A 100 25.14 -18.77 19.15
CA LYS A 100 26.32 -17.95 19.47
C LYS A 100 27.60 -18.61 18.99
N GLU A 101 27.72 -19.94 19.13
CA GLU A 101 28.86 -20.69 18.62
C GLU A 101 28.91 -20.72 17.09
N LYS A 102 27.76 -20.95 16.43
CA LYS A 102 27.64 -20.86 14.98
C LYS A 102 28.04 -19.47 14.48
N GLU A 103 27.56 -18.40 15.11
CA GLU A 103 27.89 -17.02 14.75
C GLU A 103 29.40 -16.70 14.92
N LYS A 104 30.04 -17.20 15.99
CA LYS A 104 31.49 -17.10 16.17
C LYS A 104 32.29 -17.89 15.14
N LEU A 105 31.79 -19.06 14.71
CA LEU A 105 32.41 -19.87 13.66
C LEU A 105 32.21 -19.25 12.28
N GLU A 106 31.02 -18.72 12.01
CA GLU A 106 30.72 -17.96 10.80
C GLU A 106 31.61 -16.72 10.74
N LYS A 107 31.74 -15.95 11.81
CA LYS A 107 32.65 -14.79 11.86
C LYS A 107 34.10 -15.19 11.53
N ARG A 108 34.62 -16.26 12.15
CA ARG A 108 35.96 -16.80 11.83
C ARG A 108 36.08 -17.37 10.41
N TYR A 109 35.00 -17.90 9.86
CA TYR A 109 34.92 -18.38 8.49
C TYR A 109 34.94 -17.23 7.48
N TRP A 110 34.19 -16.16 7.74
CA TRP A 110 34.09 -14.94 6.93
C TRP A 110 35.33 -14.03 7.05
N GLU A 111 36.06 -14.06 8.17
CA GLU A 111 37.36 -13.37 8.34
C GLU A 111 38.45 -13.90 7.41
N THR A 112 38.23 -15.05 6.79
CA THR A 112 39.19 -15.69 5.93
C THR A 112 38.78 -15.37 4.48
N SER A 113 39.67 -14.75 3.68
CA SER A 113 39.30 -14.01 2.46
C SER A 113 38.34 -14.79 1.55
N ILE A 114 37.23 -14.15 1.17
CA ILE A 114 36.21 -14.76 0.32
C ILE A 114 36.83 -15.06 -1.07
N GLU A 115 37.85 -14.28 -1.47
CA GLU A 115 38.61 -14.46 -2.70
C GLU A 115 39.38 -15.79 -2.71
N GLU A 116 40.05 -16.18 -1.61
CA GLU A 116 40.67 -17.50 -1.49
C GLU A 116 39.64 -18.64 -1.56
N LEU A 117 38.44 -18.43 -1.01
CA LEU A 117 37.34 -19.39 -1.02
C LEU A 117 36.82 -19.62 -2.44
N ALA A 118 36.61 -18.53 -3.18
CA ALA A 118 36.16 -18.60 -4.56
C ALA A 118 37.28 -19.07 -5.51
N ARG A 119 38.55 -18.71 -5.28
CA ARG A 119 39.71 -19.26 -6.01
C ARG A 119 39.83 -20.76 -5.80
N LYS A 120 39.68 -21.24 -4.56
CA LYS A 120 39.77 -22.67 -4.24
C LYS A 120 38.59 -23.49 -4.80
N LYS A 121 37.40 -22.90 -4.89
CA LYS A 121 36.16 -23.58 -5.30
C LYS A 121 35.87 -23.47 -6.80
N PHE A 122 36.34 -22.41 -7.46
CA PHE A 122 36.00 -22.07 -8.86
C PHE A 122 37.20 -21.75 -9.76
N GLY A 123 38.40 -21.61 -9.18
CA GLY A 123 39.61 -21.23 -9.91
C GLY A 123 39.68 -19.74 -10.27
N ASP A 124 40.89 -19.26 -10.53
CA ASP A 124 41.14 -17.85 -10.89
C ASP A 124 40.43 -17.43 -12.18
N ALA A 125 40.31 -18.34 -13.16
CA ALA A 125 39.71 -18.05 -14.46
C ALA A 125 38.21 -17.72 -14.38
N PHE A 126 37.46 -18.36 -13.48
CA PHE A 126 36.03 -18.07 -13.29
C PHE A 126 35.82 -16.72 -12.60
N LEU A 127 36.60 -16.44 -11.55
CA LEU A 127 36.56 -15.17 -10.84
C LEU A 127 36.91 -14.00 -11.76
N GLU A 128 37.94 -14.14 -12.57
CA GLU A 128 38.34 -13.09 -13.52
C GLU A 128 37.27 -12.87 -14.59
N LYS A 129 36.59 -13.93 -15.05
CA LYS A 129 35.43 -13.81 -15.96
C LYS A 129 34.27 -13.04 -15.31
N CYS A 130 33.97 -13.31 -14.04
CA CYS A 130 32.94 -12.59 -13.27
C CYS A 130 33.30 -11.11 -13.12
N ARG A 131 34.49 -10.81 -12.61
CA ARG A 131 35.00 -9.44 -12.43
C ARG A 131 35.04 -8.67 -13.74
N LYS A 132 35.53 -9.30 -14.82
CA LYS A 132 35.54 -8.68 -16.14
C LYS A 132 34.13 -8.31 -16.60
N LYS A 133 33.13 -9.17 -16.39
CA LYS A 133 31.75 -8.87 -16.76
C LYS A 133 31.13 -7.76 -15.91
N PHE A 134 31.37 -7.75 -14.60
CA PHE A 134 30.95 -6.66 -13.74
C PHE A 134 31.62 -5.34 -14.14
N ARG A 135 32.93 -5.35 -14.42
CA ARG A 135 33.67 -4.16 -14.88
C ARG A 135 33.24 -3.71 -16.28
N GLU A 136 33.00 -4.62 -17.23
CA GLU A 136 32.45 -4.29 -18.55
C GLU A 136 31.10 -3.57 -18.39
N TYR A 137 30.23 -4.08 -17.53
CA TYR A 137 28.95 -3.43 -17.22
C TYR A 137 29.14 -2.07 -16.52
N SER A 138 30.05 -1.98 -15.56
CA SER A 138 30.44 -0.74 -14.88
C SER A 138 30.91 0.33 -15.86
N SER A 139 31.80 -0.05 -16.77
CA SER A 139 32.41 0.85 -17.75
C SER A 139 31.41 1.37 -18.78
N LYS A 140 30.42 0.55 -19.18
CA LYS A 140 29.33 0.96 -20.08
C LYS A 140 28.39 1.98 -19.44
N ASN A 141 28.24 1.94 -18.12
CA ASN A 141 27.32 2.80 -17.37
C ASN A 141 28.05 3.91 -16.59
N ASN A 142 29.22 4.34 -17.07
CA ASN A 142 30.03 5.42 -16.49
C ASN A 142 30.32 5.27 -14.98
N GLY A 143 30.42 4.04 -14.49
CA GLY A 143 30.69 3.75 -13.07
C GLY A 143 29.56 4.11 -12.11
N ASP A 144 28.42 4.61 -12.60
CA ASP A 144 27.26 4.91 -11.76
C ASP A 144 26.41 3.63 -11.71
N TRP A 145 26.65 2.82 -10.67
CA TRP A 145 25.95 1.56 -10.37
C TRP A 145 24.45 1.75 -10.03
N LYS A 146 23.93 2.95 -10.27
CA LYS A 146 22.57 3.33 -9.96
C LYS A 146 21.67 2.85 -11.09
N ILE A 147 20.96 1.76 -10.83
CA ILE A 147 19.76 1.32 -11.55
C ILE A 147 18.87 2.53 -11.85
N LEU A 148 18.73 3.46 -10.90
CA LEU A 148 17.91 4.66 -11.09
C LEU A 148 18.42 5.61 -12.17
N SER A 149 19.74 5.73 -12.37
CA SER A 149 20.29 6.58 -13.43
C SER A 149 19.92 6.07 -14.82
N ALA A 150 19.83 4.74 -14.98
CA ALA A 150 19.41 4.10 -16.23
C ALA A 150 17.90 4.22 -16.48
N LEU A 151 17.09 4.24 -15.41
CA LEU A 151 15.63 4.32 -15.47
C LEU A 151 15.07 5.75 -15.32
N SER A 152 15.95 6.74 -15.12
CA SER A 152 15.58 8.09 -14.68
C SER A 152 14.55 8.76 -15.60
N PRO A 153 14.68 8.73 -16.94
CA PRO A 153 13.72 9.39 -17.82
C PRO A 153 12.29 8.83 -17.67
N GLN A 154 12.15 7.51 -17.62
CA GLN A 154 10.85 6.84 -17.49
C GLN A 154 10.27 7.05 -16.09
N LEU A 155 11.09 6.98 -15.04
CA LEU A 155 10.63 7.22 -13.67
C LEU A 155 10.21 8.66 -13.44
N GLU A 156 10.95 9.63 -13.98
CA GLU A 156 10.60 11.05 -13.89
C GLU A 156 9.27 11.32 -14.60
N GLN A 157 9.11 10.82 -15.84
CA GLN A 157 7.86 10.97 -16.59
C GLN A 157 6.68 10.26 -15.92
N ALA A 158 6.89 9.08 -15.34
CA ALA A 158 5.85 8.36 -14.59
C ALA A 158 5.38 9.17 -13.38
N LEU A 159 6.31 9.73 -12.61
CA LEU A 159 6.01 10.52 -11.41
C LEU A 159 5.34 11.86 -11.74
N ILE A 160 5.76 12.53 -12.82
CA ILE A 160 5.10 13.74 -13.32
C ILE A 160 3.65 13.41 -13.72
N SER A 161 3.45 12.41 -14.57
CA SER A 161 2.13 12.00 -15.05
C SER A 161 1.20 11.60 -13.90
N LEU A 162 1.74 10.89 -12.90
CA LEU A 162 1.03 10.53 -11.68
C LEU A 162 0.58 11.76 -10.88
N SER A 163 1.45 12.78 -10.77
CA SER A 163 1.13 14.04 -10.08
C SER A 163 0.06 14.86 -10.80
N GLU A 164 -0.01 14.75 -12.13
CA GLU A 164 -1.01 15.40 -12.99
C GLU A 164 -2.35 14.63 -13.04
N GLY A 165 -2.38 13.41 -12.48
CA GLY A 165 -3.54 12.52 -12.51
C GLY A 165 -3.73 11.78 -13.84
N ASP A 166 -2.70 11.76 -14.70
CA ASP A 166 -2.67 10.92 -15.91
C ASP A 166 -2.12 9.53 -15.58
N PHE A 167 -3.01 8.70 -15.02
CA PHE A 167 -2.67 7.36 -14.56
C PHE A 167 -2.33 6.37 -15.70
N ILE A 168 -2.82 6.57 -16.92
CA ILE A 168 -2.48 5.70 -18.06
C ILE A 168 -1.04 5.93 -18.47
N THR A 169 -0.66 7.20 -18.65
CA THR A 169 0.73 7.54 -19.00
C THR A 169 1.68 7.13 -17.87
N ALA A 170 1.31 7.35 -16.61
CA ALA A 170 2.10 6.89 -15.47
C ALA A 170 2.29 5.36 -15.46
N LYS A 171 1.21 4.60 -15.69
CA LYS A 171 1.26 3.13 -15.80
C LYS A 171 2.24 2.69 -16.88
N ASP A 172 2.10 3.22 -18.09
CA ASP A 172 2.90 2.81 -19.24
C ASP A 172 4.39 3.12 -19.05
N GLU A 173 4.72 4.24 -18.40
CA GLU A 173 6.11 4.58 -18.07
C GLU A 173 6.67 3.69 -16.94
N PHE A 174 5.87 3.32 -15.93
CA PHE A 174 6.29 2.32 -14.94
C PHE A 174 6.51 0.93 -15.56
N ASP A 175 5.67 0.52 -16.52
CA ASP A 175 5.84 -0.74 -17.28
C ASP A 175 7.14 -0.73 -18.08
N LYS A 176 7.43 0.37 -18.80
CA LYS A 176 8.69 0.56 -19.54
C LYS A 176 9.90 0.48 -18.62
N ALA A 177 9.87 1.20 -17.49
CA ALA A 177 10.95 1.13 -16.50
C ALA A 177 11.13 -0.30 -15.94
N GLY A 178 10.04 -1.05 -15.77
CA GLY A 178 10.07 -2.44 -15.32
C GLY A 178 10.72 -3.38 -16.33
N GLU A 179 10.40 -3.24 -17.62
CA GLU A 179 11.02 -4.03 -18.69
C GLU A 179 12.50 -3.66 -18.89
N GLU A 180 12.86 -2.38 -18.79
CA GLU A 180 14.26 -1.95 -18.88
C GLU A 180 15.09 -2.48 -17.70
N LEU A 181 14.55 -2.43 -16.48
CA LEU A 181 15.18 -3.05 -15.31
C LEU A 181 15.36 -4.57 -15.50
N LYS A 182 14.40 -5.24 -16.12
CA LYS A 182 14.46 -6.67 -16.40
C LYS A 182 15.53 -7.01 -17.43
N VAL A 183 15.73 -6.16 -18.44
CA VAL A 183 16.84 -6.27 -19.40
C VAL A 183 18.18 -6.08 -18.69
N ILE A 184 18.31 -5.02 -17.89
CA ILE A 184 19.51 -4.75 -17.07
C ILE A 184 19.87 -5.94 -16.17
N VAL A 185 18.89 -6.43 -15.41
CA VAL A 185 19.06 -7.61 -14.55
C VAL A 185 19.43 -8.83 -15.38
N GLY A 186 18.81 -9.02 -16.55
CA GLY A 186 19.09 -10.12 -17.48
C GLY A 186 20.51 -10.08 -18.05
N GLU A 187 21.00 -8.93 -18.52
CA GLU A 187 22.35 -8.81 -19.10
C GLU A 187 23.46 -9.14 -18.10
N ILE A 188 23.25 -8.78 -16.84
CA ILE A 188 24.22 -9.06 -15.75
C ILE A 188 24.12 -10.52 -15.31
N TYR A 189 22.92 -11.10 -15.33
CA TYR A 189 22.64 -12.42 -14.77
C TYR A 189 22.84 -13.57 -15.76
N ASP A 190 22.42 -13.38 -17.01
CA ASP A 190 22.35 -14.41 -18.04
C ASP A 190 23.69 -15.08 -18.35
N PRO A 191 24.84 -14.38 -18.35
CA PRO A 191 26.15 -15.00 -18.48
C PRO A 191 26.49 -16.00 -17.38
N PHE A 192 25.72 -16.00 -16.28
CA PHE A 192 25.95 -16.83 -15.10
C PHE A 192 24.78 -17.76 -14.74
N LYS A 193 23.75 -17.82 -15.58
CA LYS A 193 22.57 -18.69 -15.41
C LYS A 193 22.94 -20.16 -15.16
N GLU A 194 23.99 -20.66 -15.81
CA GLU A 194 24.48 -22.04 -15.67
C GLU A 194 25.03 -22.36 -14.26
N TYR A 195 25.47 -21.34 -13.50
CA TYR A 195 25.98 -21.50 -12.13
C TYR A 195 24.88 -21.40 -11.05
N LYS A 196 23.61 -21.27 -11.47
CA LYS A 196 22.43 -21.17 -10.60
C LYS A 196 22.20 -22.43 -9.75
N ALA A 197 22.51 -23.60 -10.30
CA ALA A 197 22.22 -24.89 -9.66
C ALA A 197 23.09 -25.22 -8.43
N GLY A 198 24.18 -24.47 -8.19
CA GLY A 198 25.17 -24.80 -7.15
C GLY A 198 25.32 -23.80 -6.00
N GLY A 199 24.54 -22.72 -5.97
CA GLY A 199 24.74 -21.62 -5.00
C GLY A 199 26.06 -20.82 -5.22
N ILE A 200 26.77 -21.11 -6.30
CA ILE A 200 28.10 -20.60 -6.66
C ILE A 200 28.07 -19.11 -6.95
N PHE A 201 27.10 -18.68 -7.75
CA PHE A 201 26.94 -17.27 -8.10
C PHE A 201 26.57 -16.41 -6.89
N ARG A 202 25.90 -16.97 -5.88
CA ARG A 202 25.60 -16.26 -4.62
C ARG A 202 26.86 -15.91 -3.85
N ASP A 203 27.85 -16.81 -3.81
CA ASP A 203 29.12 -16.58 -3.14
C ASP A 203 29.94 -15.49 -3.88
N VAL A 204 29.82 -15.40 -5.21
CA VAL A 204 30.40 -14.32 -6.03
C VAL A 204 29.67 -12.99 -5.85
N LEU A 205 28.34 -12.97 -5.80
CA LEU A 205 27.60 -11.73 -5.51
C LEU A 205 27.93 -11.15 -4.13
N LYS A 206 28.30 -12.00 -3.15
CA LYS A 206 28.78 -11.56 -1.84
C LYS A 206 30.19 -10.97 -1.86
N LEU A 207 31.04 -11.43 -2.78
CA LEU A 207 32.37 -10.84 -3.03
C LEU A 207 32.27 -9.43 -3.59
N GLU A 208 31.32 -9.27 -4.52
CA GLU A 208 31.19 -8.05 -5.29
C GLU A 208 30.20 -7.07 -4.64
N LYS A 209 29.71 -7.35 -3.42
CA LYS A 209 28.86 -6.40 -2.65
C LYS A 209 29.58 -5.08 -2.37
N ASP A 210 30.91 -5.10 -2.29
CA ASP A 210 31.72 -3.91 -2.06
C ASP A 210 31.95 -3.11 -3.35
N GLU A 211 31.96 -3.76 -4.52
CA GLU A 211 32.08 -3.09 -5.83
C GLU A 211 30.71 -2.65 -6.39
N ILE A 212 29.64 -3.43 -6.17
CA ILE A 212 28.34 -3.32 -6.88
C ILE A 212 27.10 -3.53 -5.97
N PRO A 213 27.02 -2.89 -4.79
CA PRO A 213 26.12 -3.27 -3.69
C PRO A 213 24.63 -3.41 -4.09
N CYS A 214 24.13 -2.48 -4.89
CA CYS A 214 22.72 -2.43 -5.29
C CYS A 214 22.30 -3.60 -6.20
N ILE A 215 23.09 -3.87 -7.24
CA ILE A 215 22.83 -4.94 -8.19
C ILE A 215 23.04 -6.30 -7.51
N ALA A 216 24.06 -6.44 -6.67
CA ALA A 216 24.30 -7.69 -5.94
C ALA A 216 23.15 -8.05 -5.00
N GLN A 217 22.59 -7.07 -4.29
CA GLN A 217 21.43 -7.29 -3.41
C GLN A 217 20.15 -7.59 -4.20
N GLU A 218 19.94 -6.92 -5.34
CA GLU A 218 18.79 -7.16 -6.23
C GLU A 218 18.83 -8.57 -6.85
N LEU A 219 20.02 -9.03 -7.24
CA LEU A 219 20.25 -10.37 -7.76
C LEU A 219 20.18 -11.45 -6.68
N GLU A 220 20.69 -11.21 -5.46
CA GLU A 220 20.60 -12.17 -4.33
C GLU A 220 19.14 -12.53 -4.00
N ALA A 221 18.21 -11.57 -4.11
CA ALA A 221 16.79 -11.79 -3.89
C ALA A 221 16.18 -12.80 -4.89
N ASN A 222 16.68 -12.86 -6.12
CA ASN A 222 16.21 -13.75 -7.20
C ASN A 222 16.70 -15.22 -7.03
N PHE A 223 17.70 -15.48 -6.17
CA PHE A 223 18.21 -16.83 -5.95
C PHE A 223 17.57 -17.58 -4.78
N ASN A 224 17.12 -16.87 -3.73
CA ASN A 224 16.63 -17.53 -2.52
C ASN A 224 15.17 -18.00 -2.63
N LYS A 225 14.40 -17.53 -3.62
CA LYS A 225 13.00 -17.92 -3.89
C LYS A 225 12.73 -17.78 -5.39
N LYS A 226 11.66 -18.42 -5.92
CA LYS A 226 11.07 -18.14 -7.25
C LYS A 226 10.47 -16.71 -7.30
N SER A 227 11.20 -15.69 -6.86
CA SER A 227 10.69 -14.34 -6.68
C SER A 227 11.30 -13.40 -7.71
N THR A 228 10.41 -12.67 -8.37
CA THR A 228 10.74 -11.51 -9.20
C THR A 228 11.66 -10.54 -8.42
N PRO A 229 12.69 -9.94 -9.07
CA PRO A 229 13.51 -8.88 -8.48
C PRO A 229 12.65 -7.80 -7.81
N ARG A 230 13.15 -7.20 -6.73
CA ARG A 230 12.40 -6.28 -5.85
C ARG A 230 12.02 -4.99 -6.57
N GLY A 231 12.93 -4.40 -7.35
CA GLY A 231 12.67 -3.21 -8.15
C GLY A 231 11.60 -3.49 -9.20
N ILE A 232 11.68 -4.63 -9.89
CA ILE A 232 10.65 -5.05 -10.87
C ILE A 232 9.30 -5.24 -10.17
N SER A 233 9.30 -5.86 -8.98
CA SER A 233 8.08 -6.03 -8.19
C SER A 233 7.48 -4.69 -7.76
N ALA A 234 8.29 -3.70 -7.39
CA ALA A 234 7.83 -2.37 -6.98
C ALA A 234 7.27 -1.58 -8.18
N LEU A 235 7.94 -1.63 -9.33
CA LEU A 235 7.48 -0.97 -10.56
C LEU A 235 6.19 -1.58 -11.10
N LYS A 236 6.10 -2.92 -11.10
CA LYS A 236 4.87 -3.62 -11.47
C LYS A 236 3.72 -3.28 -10.52
N PHE A 237 4.00 -3.16 -9.23
CA PHE A 237 3.00 -2.74 -8.26
C PHE A 237 2.54 -1.29 -8.51
N ALA A 238 3.46 -0.36 -8.75
CA ALA A 238 3.14 1.02 -9.10
C ALA A 238 2.27 1.11 -10.37
N SER A 239 2.63 0.35 -11.42
CA SER A 239 1.85 0.22 -12.65
C SER A 239 0.44 -0.31 -12.39
N ASN A 240 0.31 -1.41 -11.64
CA ASN A 240 -0.99 -1.98 -11.29
C ASN A 240 -1.85 -1.01 -10.46
N VAL A 241 -1.24 -0.24 -9.55
CA VAL A 241 -1.96 0.81 -8.83
C VAL A 241 -2.46 1.87 -9.80
N CYS A 242 -1.63 2.36 -10.72
CA CYS A 242 -2.06 3.32 -11.74
C CYS A 242 -3.17 2.77 -12.64
N HIS A 243 -3.11 1.50 -13.03
CA HIS A 243 -4.17 0.80 -13.77
C HIS A 243 -5.50 0.85 -13.00
N VAL A 244 -5.47 0.40 -11.75
CA VAL A 244 -6.65 0.42 -10.88
C VAL A 244 -7.16 1.84 -10.66
N LEU A 245 -6.28 2.84 -10.51
CA LEU A 245 -6.67 4.24 -10.37
C LEU A 245 -7.19 4.87 -11.67
N HIS A 246 -6.92 4.28 -12.82
CA HIS A 246 -7.50 4.73 -14.08
C HIS A 246 -8.91 4.16 -14.28
N TYR A 247 -9.05 2.85 -14.17
CA TYR A 247 -10.31 2.14 -14.42
C TYR A 247 -11.26 2.17 -13.23
N GLY A 248 -10.71 2.38 -12.03
CA GLY A 248 -11.35 2.35 -10.71
C GLY A 248 -12.02 1.03 -10.34
N ASP A 249 -11.50 -0.10 -10.81
CA ASP A 249 -11.99 -1.38 -10.30
C ASP A 249 -11.64 -1.53 -8.81
N MET A 250 -12.64 -1.33 -7.94
CA MET A 250 -12.43 -1.32 -6.50
C MET A 250 -12.29 -2.72 -5.89
N GLU A 251 -12.76 -3.77 -6.57
CA GLU A 251 -12.48 -5.13 -6.12
C GLU A 251 -11.03 -5.49 -6.45
N GLU A 252 -10.57 -5.16 -7.66
CA GLU A 252 -9.15 -5.27 -8.03
C GLU A 252 -8.27 -4.42 -7.09
N ALA A 253 -8.71 -3.22 -6.71
CA ALA A 253 -8.02 -2.37 -5.75
C ALA A 253 -7.85 -3.04 -4.38
N ARG A 254 -8.89 -3.74 -3.89
CA ARG A 254 -8.85 -4.44 -2.60
C ARG A 254 -7.94 -5.66 -2.64
N GLU A 255 -8.03 -6.47 -3.70
CA GLU A 255 -7.15 -7.61 -3.90
C GLU A 255 -5.69 -7.15 -3.96
N LEU A 256 -5.41 -6.11 -4.75
CA LEU A 256 -4.09 -5.53 -4.88
C LEU A 256 -3.58 -4.95 -3.55
N LEU A 257 -4.47 -4.33 -2.74
CA LEU A 257 -4.12 -3.81 -1.41
C LEU A 257 -3.80 -4.94 -0.42
N ASN A 258 -4.56 -6.03 -0.43
CA ASN A 258 -4.31 -7.20 0.44
C ASN A 258 -2.97 -7.86 0.11
N ASP A 259 -2.68 -8.05 -1.17
CA ASP A 259 -1.38 -8.57 -1.63
C ASP A 259 -0.24 -7.63 -1.22
N ALA A 260 -0.46 -6.31 -1.31
CA ALA A 260 0.51 -5.32 -0.90
C ALA A 260 0.76 -5.28 0.62
N GLN A 261 -0.27 -5.52 1.45
CA GLN A 261 -0.13 -5.64 2.90
C GLN A 261 0.77 -6.80 3.29
N GLU A 262 0.55 -7.97 2.69
CA GLU A 262 1.39 -9.15 2.94
C GLU A 262 2.82 -8.90 2.46
N ARG A 263 2.99 -8.24 1.31
CA ARG A 263 4.32 -7.86 0.83
C ARG A 263 5.01 -6.88 1.78
N LEU A 264 4.30 -5.86 2.28
CA LEU A 264 4.84 -4.91 3.25
C LEU A 264 5.25 -5.58 4.56
N ARG A 265 4.48 -6.56 5.03
CA ARG A 265 4.82 -7.39 6.19
C ARG A 265 6.14 -8.15 5.96
N LEU A 266 6.25 -8.83 4.82
CA LEU A 266 7.46 -9.57 4.45
C LEU A 266 8.69 -8.66 4.35
N MET A 267 8.57 -7.47 3.74
CA MET A 267 9.68 -6.50 3.65
C MET A 267 10.18 -6.06 5.02
N ARG A 268 9.28 -5.86 5.99
CA ARG A 268 9.65 -5.53 7.38
C ARG A 268 10.37 -6.68 8.09
N GLU A 269 9.99 -7.92 7.80
CA GLU A 269 10.60 -9.12 8.39
C GLU A 269 11.98 -9.44 7.82
N GLU A 270 12.21 -9.12 6.55
CA GLU A 270 13.45 -9.42 5.84
C GLU A 270 14.64 -8.52 6.23
N LYS A 271 14.45 -7.51 7.10
CA LYS A 271 15.50 -6.61 7.66
C LYS A 271 16.55 -6.19 6.61
N TRP A 272 16.10 -5.52 5.56
CA TRP A 272 16.95 -5.18 4.43
C TRP A 272 18.10 -4.24 4.82
N ASP A 273 19.23 -4.41 4.14
CA ASP A 273 20.41 -3.55 4.26
C ASP A 273 20.25 -2.34 3.34
N TYR A 274 19.87 -1.20 3.93
CA TYR A 274 19.55 0.05 3.22
C TYR A 274 20.77 0.91 2.89
N SER A 275 21.98 0.35 2.94
CA SER A 275 23.20 1.02 2.47
C SER A 275 23.15 1.38 0.97
N CYS A 276 22.32 0.71 0.19
CA CYS A 276 22.06 1.01 -1.22
C CYS A 276 20.88 1.99 -1.42
N GLY A 277 21.15 3.15 -2.03
CA GLY A 277 20.15 4.19 -2.32
C GLY A 277 19.02 3.75 -3.26
N ASP A 278 19.33 2.92 -4.25
CA ASP A 278 18.36 2.47 -5.27
C ASP A 278 17.32 1.50 -4.70
N ILE A 279 17.74 0.58 -3.83
CA ILE A 279 16.84 -0.34 -3.14
C ILE A 279 15.93 0.43 -2.20
N LYS A 280 16.47 1.45 -1.52
CA LYS A 280 15.71 2.36 -0.68
C LYS A 280 14.66 3.13 -1.49
N PHE A 281 15.00 3.58 -2.70
CA PHE A 281 14.02 4.21 -3.61
C PHE A 281 12.89 3.26 -3.98
N PHE A 282 13.17 2.04 -4.42
CA PHE A 282 12.11 1.09 -4.81
C PHE A 282 11.17 0.74 -3.65
N GLN A 283 11.71 0.67 -2.43
CA GLN A 283 10.88 0.53 -1.24
C GLN A 283 9.96 1.75 -1.07
N TYR A 284 10.48 2.98 -1.15
CA TYR A 284 9.65 4.18 -1.04
C TYR A 284 8.62 4.29 -2.16
N LEU A 285 8.98 3.90 -3.38
CA LEU A 285 8.05 3.83 -4.50
C LEU A 285 6.91 2.86 -4.19
N PHE A 286 7.22 1.68 -3.66
CA PHE A 286 6.20 0.71 -3.23
C PHE A 286 5.34 1.27 -2.09
N GLU A 287 5.95 1.80 -1.03
CA GLU A 287 5.24 2.33 0.14
C GLU A 287 4.32 3.49 -0.24
N PHE A 288 4.78 4.39 -1.10
CA PHE A 288 3.99 5.49 -1.62
C PHE A 288 2.73 4.97 -2.35
N HIS A 289 2.89 4.05 -3.30
CA HIS A 289 1.75 3.50 -4.05
C HIS A 289 0.82 2.67 -3.16
N TYR A 290 1.37 2.00 -2.13
CA TYR A 290 0.59 1.29 -1.13
C TYR A 290 -0.29 2.25 -0.33
N PHE A 291 0.28 3.35 0.19
CA PHE A 291 -0.48 4.34 0.94
C PHE A 291 -1.50 5.08 0.08
N LEU A 292 -1.16 5.34 -1.19
CA LEU A 292 -2.09 5.91 -2.17
C LEU A 292 -3.28 4.97 -2.40
N LEU A 293 -3.03 3.70 -2.75
CA LEU A 293 -4.07 2.71 -2.97
C LEU A 293 -4.92 2.51 -1.71
N LYS A 294 -4.28 2.43 -0.53
CA LYS A 294 -4.96 2.33 0.75
C LYS A 294 -5.90 3.52 0.98
N ALA A 295 -5.42 4.74 0.79
CA ALA A 295 -6.23 5.94 0.95
C ALA A 295 -7.42 5.96 -0.03
N VAL A 296 -7.24 5.43 -1.25
CA VAL A 296 -8.31 5.32 -2.25
C VAL A 296 -9.37 4.32 -1.82
N VAL A 297 -8.96 3.13 -1.36
CA VAL A 297 -9.88 2.10 -0.86
C VAL A 297 -10.63 2.60 0.38
N GLU A 298 -9.94 3.21 1.34
CA GLU A 298 -10.57 3.74 2.56
C GLU A 298 -11.52 4.90 2.25
N ALA A 299 -11.14 5.83 1.37
CA ALA A 299 -12.00 6.93 0.94
C ALA A 299 -13.24 6.42 0.20
N TYR A 300 -13.07 5.40 -0.64
CA TYR A 300 -14.16 4.75 -1.34
C TYR A 300 -15.17 4.11 -0.37
N GLU A 301 -14.69 3.34 0.60
CA GLU A 301 -15.56 2.67 1.57
C GLU A 301 -16.30 3.68 2.44
N ALA A 302 -15.63 4.78 2.82
CA ALA A 302 -16.25 5.88 3.54
C ALA A 302 -17.33 6.60 2.71
N GLU A 303 -17.04 6.90 1.44
CA GLU A 303 -17.98 7.60 0.55
C GLU A 303 -19.16 6.73 0.13
N VAL A 304 -18.98 5.44 -0.16
CA VAL A 304 -20.11 4.53 -0.44
C VAL A 304 -21.06 4.48 0.77
N GLY A 305 -20.51 4.47 1.99
CA GLY A 305 -21.30 4.59 3.22
C GLY A 305 -22.02 5.93 3.38
N ALA A 306 -21.38 7.05 2.99
CA ALA A 306 -21.94 8.40 3.12
C ALA A 306 -22.97 8.74 2.03
N VAL A 307 -22.72 8.36 0.78
CA VAL A 307 -23.61 8.55 -0.37
C VAL A 307 -24.91 7.77 -0.19
N ALA A 308 -24.88 6.57 0.38
CA ALA A 308 -26.09 5.83 0.72
C ALA A 308 -27.01 6.63 1.66
N ARG A 309 -26.44 7.33 2.65
CA ARG A 309 -27.19 8.17 3.60
C ARG A 309 -27.70 9.45 2.96
N ALA A 310 -26.87 10.15 2.20
CA ALA A 310 -27.24 11.42 1.55
C ALA A 310 -28.30 11.23 0.44
N THR A 311 -28.27 10.11 -0.29
CA THR A 311 -29.25 9.81 -1.34
C THR A 311 -30.65 9.59 -0.74
N GLN A 312 -30.71 9.01 0.46
CA GLN A 312 -31.96 8.83 1.21
C GLN A 312 -32.53 10.20 1.65
N GLU A 313 -31.72 11.07 2.25
CA GLU A 313 -32.14 12.41 2.68
C GLU A 313 -32.53 13.33 1.52
N GLN A 314 -31.84 13.23 0.37
CA GLN A 314 -32.11 14.07 -0.80
C GLN A 314 -33.39 13.64 -1.54
N ALA A 315 -33.68 12.34 -1.58
CA ALA A 315 -34.95 11.82 -2.10
C ALA A 315 -36.16 12.32 -1.26
N GLU A 316 -35.99 12.39 0.06
CA GLU A 316 -37.01 12.93 0.98
C GLU A 316 -37.27 14.44 0.75
N ARG A 317 -36.22 15.22 0.44
CA ARG A 317 -36.34 16.67 0.20
C ARG A 317 -36.92 17.02 -1.18
N PHE A 318 -36.59 16.27 -2.23
CA PHE A 318 -37.16 16.49 -3.57
C PHE A 318 -38.65 16.13 -3.65
N ALA A 319 -39.13 15.21 -2.83
CA ALA A 319 -40.56 14.93 -2.70
C ALA A 319 -41.36 16.11 -2.11
N ALA A 320 -40.69 17.09 -1.46
CA ALA A 320 -41.33 18.15 -0.68
C ALA A 320 -41.37 19.55 -1.34
N ALA A 321 -40.66 19.79 -2.45
CA ALA A 321 -40.49 21.14 -3.01
C ALA A 321 -41.36 21.41 -4.27
N LYS A 322 -42.05 22.58 -4.31
CA LYS A 322 -42.79 23.06 -5.49
C LYS A 322 -41.99 24.11 -6.30
N PRO A 323 -42.21 24.22 -7.63
CA PRO A 323 -41.48 25.16 -8.49
C PRO A 323 -41.90 26.63 -8.26
N VAL A 324 -40.96 27.55 -8.44
CA VAL A 324 -41.16 29.02 -8.36
C VAL A 324 -40.92 29.64 -9.74
N GLU A 325 -41.83 30.53 -10.17
CA GLU A 325 -41.70 31.30 -11.42
C GLU A 325 -41.03 32.67 -11.18
N VAL A 326 -40.25 33.16 -12.17
CA VAL A 326 -39.42 34.36 -12.04
C VAL A 326 -39.52 35.23 -13.32
N PRO A 327 -39.55 36.58 -13.22
CA PRO A 327 -39.85 37.51 -14.32
C PRO A 327 -38.69 37.82 -15.29
N GLU A 328 -39.05 38.40 -16.45
CA GLU A 328 -38.24 38.51 -17.69
C GLU A 328 -37.25 39.69 -17.80
N THR A 329 -37.29 40.72 -16.96
CA THR A 329 -36.44 41.93 -17.15
C THR A 329 -35.66 42.36 -15.90
N VAL A 330 -34.37 42.69 -16.09
CA VAL A 330 -33.40 42.99 -15.01
C VAL A 330 -32.65 44.29 -15.34
N GLU A 331 -32.69 45.27 -14.43
CA GLU A 331 -31.99 46.56 -14.56
C GLU A 331 -30.50 46.46 -14.17
N LYS A 332 -29.60 47.15 -14.90
CA LYS A 332 -28.14 47.16 -14.66
C LYS A 332 -27.73 48.08 -13.50
N VAL A 333 -26.72 47.69 -12.72
CA VAL A 333 -26.22 48.42 -11.54
C VAL A 333 -24.75 48.80 -11.75
N THR A 334 -24.42 50.09 -11.62
CA THR A 334 -23.04 50.58 -11.70
C THR A 334 -22.43 50.64 -10.29
N VAL A 335 -21.38 49.86 -10.02
CA VAL A 335 -20.68 49.83 -8.72
C VAL A 335 -19.41 50.68 -8.79
N SER A 336 -19.23 51.60 -7.85
CA SER A 336 -18.02 52.43 -7.78
C SER A 336 -16.84 51.67 -7.18
N ALA A 337 -15.61 52.10 -7.51
CA ALA A 337 -14.40 51.45 -6.98
C ALA A 337 -14.27 51.56 -5.45
N GLU A 338 -14.83 52.62 -4.86
CA GLU A 338 -14.75 52.99 -3.43
C GLU A 338 -15.77 52.25 -2.55
N GLU A 339 -16.84 51.70 -3.14
CA GLU A 339 -17.90 51.00 -2.39
C GLU A 339 -17.35 49.70 -1.76
N PRO A 340 -17.66 49.36 -0.49
CA PRO A 340 -17.16 48.15 0.15
C PRO A 340 -17.65 46.88 -0.57
N GLU A 341 -16.86 45.80 -0.50
CA GLU A 341 -17.26 44.51 -1.07
C GLU A 341 -18.43 43.94 -0.25
N LYS A 342 -19.57 43.72 -0.91
CA LYS A 342 -20.80 43.22 -0.31
C LYS A 342 -21.19 41.90 -0.97
N GLU A 343 -21.47 40.88 -0.16
CA GLU A 343 -22.01 39.61 -0.63
C GLU A 343 -23.44 39.80 -1.14
N LEU A 344 -23.69 39.37 -2.37
CA LEU A 344 -24.99 39.46 -3.04
C LEU A 344 -25.65 38.09 -3.16
N TYR A 345 -24.84 37.04 -3.29
CA TYR A 345 -25.32 35.66 -3.38
C TYR A 345 -24.30 34.69 -2.80
N ARG A 346 -24.79 33.66 -2.14
CA ARG A 346 -24.05 32.47 -1.73
C ARG A 346 -24.91 31.25 -1.92
N GLY A 347 -24.36 30.24 -2.57
CA GLY A 347 -25.07 28.98 -2.77
C GLY A 347 -24.22 27.88 -3.34
N GLU A 348 -24.67 26.65 -3.15
CA GLU A 348 -24.01 25.48 -3.71
C GLU A 348 -24.23 25.42 -5.22
N VAL A 349 -23.16 25.11 -5.94
CA VAL A 349 -23.17 24.98 -7.39
C VAL A 349 -22.41 23.75 -7.83
N ARG A 350 -22.84 23.19 -8.96
CA ARG A 350 -22.04 22.24 -9.72
C ARG A 350 -21.41 22.97 -10.90
N PHE A 351 -20.14 22.76 -11.19
CA PHE A 351 -19.50 23.52 -12.28
C PHE A 351 -18.42 22.78 -13.05
N LYS A 352 -18.17 23.23 -14.27
CA LYS A 352 -17.03 22.84 -15.13
C LYS A 352 -16.22 24.09 -15.47
N MET A 353 -14.92 23.91 -15.74
CA MET A 353 -14.04 25.00 -16.17
C MET A 353 -13.02 24.51 -17.22
N GLY A 354 -12.74 25.36 -18.21
CA GLY A 354 -11.77 25.09 -19.26
C GLY A 354 -12.21 23.95 -20.20
N ALA A 355 -11.22 23.27 -20.79
CA ALA A 355 -11.44 22.09 -21.63
C ALA A 355 -11.64 20.79 -20.82
N MET A 356 -11.55 20.85 -19.49
CA MET A 356 -11.76 19.68 -18.63
C MET A 356 -13.24 19.29 -18.62
N SER A 357 -13.53 18.04 -18.97
CA SER A 357 -14.89 17.48 -18.95
C SER A 357 -15.44 17.21 -17.53
N GLN A 358 -14.60 17.38 -16.49
CA GLN A 358 -14.91 16.96 -15.13
C GLN A 358 -15.75 18.00 -14.36
N GLU A 359 -16.89 17.55 -13.84
CA GLU A 359 -17.75 18.35 -12.96
C GLU A 359 -17.16 18.46 -11.55
N ARG A 360 -17.38 19.61 -10.92
CA ARG A 360 -17.06 19.91 -9.53
C ARG A 360 -18.32 20.28 -8.77
N VAL A 361 -18.31 20.08 -7.45
CA VAL A 361 -19.34 20.58 -6.53
C VAL A 361 -18.66 21.46 -5.50
N GLY A 362 -19.28 22.60 -5.21
CA GLY A 362 -18.81 23.46 -4.14
C GLY A 362 -19.65 24.71 -4.01
N MET A 363 -19.02 25.81 -3.58
CA MET A 363 -19.69 27.05 -3.23
C MET A 363 -19.41 28.12 -4.28
N LEU A 364 -20.47 28.78 -4.71
CA LEU A 364 -20.42 30.05 -5.42
C LEU A 364 -20.71 31.16 -4.42
N VAL A 365 -19.84 32.17 -4.38
CA VAL A 365 -20.10 33.44 -3.71
C VAL A 365 -20.00 34.54 -4.76
N VAL A 366 -21.06 35.31 -4.95
CA VAL A 366 -21.04 36.50 -5.80
C VAL A 366 -21.13 37.72 -4.90
N THR A 367 -20.18 38.63 -5.06
CA THR A 367 -20.16 39.95 -4.43
C THR A 367 -20.43 41.02 -5.48
N ASN A 368 -20.62 42.26 -5.05
CA ASN A 368 -20.73 43.41 -5.96
C ASN A 368 -19.46 43.68 -6.80
N LYS A 369 -18.33 42.99 -6.54
CA LYS A 369 -17.06 43.15 -7.27
C LYS A 369 -16.52 41.87 -7.89
N ARG A 370 -16.78 40.71 -7.28
CA ARG A 370 -16.11 39.44 -7.62
C ARG A 370 -17.06 38.25 -7.56
N LEU A 371 -16.69 37.23 -8.31
CA LEU A 371 -17.26 35.89 -8.26
C LEU A 371 -16.19 34.94 -7.73
N LYS A 372 -16.46 34.30 -6.60
CA LYS A 372 -15.58 33.32 -5.96
C LYS A 372 -16.21 31.94 -6.12
N LEU A 373 -15.47 31.04 -6.74
CA LEU A 373 -15.83 29.63 -6.92
C LEU A 373 -14.84 28.78 -6.13
N THR A 374 -15.36 28.08 -5.13
CA THR A 374 -14.61 27.03 -4.45
C THR A 374 -15.26 25.69 -4.76
N GLY A 375 -14.48 24.67 -5.05
CA GLY A 375 -15.07 23.38 -5.36
C GLY A 375 -14.11 22.23 -5.44
N LYS A 376 -14.66 21.04 -5.21
CA LYS A 376 -13.96 19.76 -5.26
C LYS A 376 -14.59 18.92 -6.36
N TYR A 377 -13.91 17.88 -6.82
CA TYR A 377 -14.46 17.01 -7.86
C TYR A 377 -15.84 16.46 -7.49
N ARG A 378 -16.77 16.52 -8.45
CA ARG A 378 -18.07 15.87 -8.31
C ARG A 378 -17.87 14.38 -8.42
N LEU A 379 -18.27 13.70 -7.36
CA LEU A 379 -18.36 12.25 -7.27
C LEU A 379 -19.54 11.75 -8.12
N LYS A 380 -19.38 11.75 -9.44
CA LYS A 380 -20.31 11.10 -10.38
C LYS A 380 -19.52 10.45 -11.52
N GLY A 381 -19.95 9.26 -11.92
CA GLY A 381 -19.23 8.35 -12.82
C GLY A 381 -19.47 6.89 -12.40
N TYR A 382 -18.78 5.93 -13.03
CA TYR A 382 -18.70 4.58 -12.46
C TYR A 382 -18.18 4.69 -11.01
N VAL A 383 -18.63 3.78 -10.16
CA VAL A 383 -18.32 3.70 -8.72
C VAL A 383 -16.81 3.81 -8.45
N ALA A 384 -16.03 3.19 -9.32
CA ALA A 384 -14.65 3.43 -9.66
C ALA A 384 -14.13 4.88 -9.63
N THR A 385 -14.65 5.71 -10.52
CA THR A 385 -14.23 7.09 -10.73
C THR A 385 -14.62 8.00 -9.56
N VAL A 386 -15.52 7.54 -8.69
CA VAL A 386 -15.91 8.23 -7.44
C VAL A 386 -14.89 7.99 -6.32
N ALA A 387 -14.38 6.77 -6.17
CA ALA A 387 -13.32 6.41 -5.21
C ALA A 387 -12.05 7.26 -5.40
N ILE A 388 -11.56 7.31 -6.63
CA ILE A 388 -10.33 8.02 -7.01
C ILE A 388 -10.52 9.52 -6.82
N LYS A 389 -11.67 10.08 -7.22
CA LYS A 389 -11.99 11.50 -6.99
C LYS A 389 -12.10 11.83 -5.50
N ALA A 390 -12.60 10.92 -4.68
CA ALA A 390 -12.67 11.09 -3.23
C ALA A 390 -11.28 11.00 -2.56
N ALA A 391 -10.42 10.12 -3.06
CA ALA A 391 -9.03 9.99 -2.60
C ALA A 391 -8.19 11.22 -2.97
N LEU A 392 -8.29 11.69 -4.21
CA LEU A 392 -7.68 12.95 -4.66
C LEU A 392 -8.22 14.13 -3.84
N ARG A 393 -9.52 14.15 -3.56
CA ARG A 393 -10.18 15.12 -2.68
C ARG A 393 -9.66 15.09 -1.24
N ALA A 394 -9.39 13.91 -0.68
CA ALA A 394 -8.83 13.73 0.66
C ALA A 394 -7.33 14.12 0.72
N ALA A 395 -6.60 13.92 -0.39
CA ALA A 395 -5.21 14.32 -0.55
C ALA A 395 -5.03 15.82 -0.88
N GLY A 396 -6.10 16.61 -0.99
CA GLY A 396 -6.04 18.03 -1.37
C GLY A 396 -5.73 18.27 -2.86
N ILE A 397 -5.71 17.21 -3.67
CA ILE A 397 -5.42 17.28 -5.10
C ILE A 397 -6.72 17.53 -5.87
N GLY A 398 -6.77 18.62 -6.64
CA GLY A 398 -7.94 18.99 -7.45
C GLY A 398 -8.98 19.89 -6.76
N GLU A 399 -8.64 20.50 -5.63
CA GLU A 399 -9.39 21.62 -5.07
C GLU A 399 -9.24 22.85 -5.96
N VAL A 400 -10.36 23.47 -6.32
CA VAL A 400 -10.38 24.69 -7.13
C VAL A 400 -10.77 25.86 -6.25
N TYR A 401 -9.97 26.91 -6.35
CA TYR A 401 -10.22 28.23 -5.79
C TYR A 401 -10.07 29.25 -6.92
N GLU A 402 -11.18 29.70 -7.49
CA GLU A 402 -11.21 30.70 -8.54
C GLU A 402 -11.81 31.99 -7.96
N ASP A 403 -11.03 33.06 -8.01
CA ASP A 403 -11.46 34.42 -7.65
C ASP A 403 -11.47 35.29 -8.90
N ILE A 404 -12.66 35.62 -9.40
CA ILE A 404 -12.90 36.21 -10.71
C ILE A 404 -13.52 37.61 -10.52
N PRO A 405 -12.80 38.69 -10.83
CA PRO A 405 -13.40 40.02 -10.91
C PRO A 405 -14.56 40.04 -11.91
N LEU A 406 -15.70 40.63 -11.53
CA LEU A 406 -16.88 40.66 -12.40
C LEU A 406 -16.63 41.40 -13.73
N LYS A 407 -15.73 42.40 -13.71
CA LYS A 407 -15.28 43.11 -14.91
C LYS A 407 -14.56 42.21 -15.94
N ASP A 408 -14.01 41.07 -15.51
CA ASP A 408 -13.29 40.14 -16.37
C ASP A 408 -14.23 39.15 -17.07
N ILE A 409 -15.52 39.15 -16.73
CA ILE A 409 -16.56 38.36 -17.39
C ILE A 409 -17.02 39.13 -18.63
N ASN A 410 -16.63 38.65 -19.81
CA ASN A 410 -16.88 39.32 -21.09
C ASN A 410 -17.94 38.63 -21.98
N TRP A 411 -18.45 37.49 -21.53
CA TRP A 411 -19.51 36.75 -22.20
C TRP A 411 -20.29 35.95 -21.16
N LEU A 412 -21.62 35.99 -21.24
CA LEU A 412 -22.55 35.39 -20.28
C LEU A 412 -23.80 34.89 -21.02
N GLU A 413 -24.09 33.60 -20.91
CA GLU A 413 -25.27 32.97 -21.52
C GLU A 413 -26.03 32.12 -20.50
N LEU A 414 -27.36 32.18 -20.60
CA LEU A 414 -28.25 31.26 -19.91
C LEU A 414 -28.79 30.23 -20.92
N LYS A 415 -28.65 28.95 -20.60
CA LYS A 415 -29.06 27.84 -21.47
C LYS A 415 -30.06 26.93 -20.77
N LYS A 416 -30.98 26.38 -21.54
CA LYS A 416 -31.98 25.41 -21.06
C LYS A 416 -31.38 24.00 -21.08
N ALA A 417 -31.50 23.26 -19.98
CA ALA A 417 -31.03 21.88 -19.91
C ALA A 417 -32.05 20.90 -20.54
N LEU A 418 -31.55 19.78 -21.09
CA LEU A 418 -32.35 18.75 -21.77
C LEU A 418 -33.46 18.13 -20.89
N LEU A 419 -33.27 18.07 -19.57
CA LEU A 419 -34.20 17.46 -18.60
C LEU A 419 -35.05 18.51 -17.84
N GLY A 420 -35.09 19.75 -18.31
CA GLY A 420 -35.71 20.89 -17.61
C GLY A 420 -34.72 21.67 -16.74
N GLY A 421 -35.05 22.93 -16.45
CA GLY A 421 -34.19 23.87 -15.74
C GLY A 421 -33.20 24.63 -16.64
N TYR A 422 -32.40 25.51 -16.01
CA TYR A 422 -31.40 26.34 -16.69
C TYR A 422 -29.99 26.08 -16.14
N TYR A 423 -28.98 26.34 -16.96
CA TYR A 423 -27.59 26.38 -16.56
C TYR A 423 -26.92 27.62 -17.15
N LEU A 424 -25.89 28.13 -16.47
CA LEU A 424 -25.18 29.33 -16.86
C LEU A 424 -23.87 28.96 -17.54
N GLU A 425 -23.49 29.66 -18.60
CA GLU A 425 -22.12 29.64 -19.12
C GLU A 425 -21.54 31.04 -19.13
N PHE A 426 -20.27 31.18 -18.78
CA PHE A 426 -19.55 32.44 -18.89
C PHE A 426 -18.08 32.24 -19.28
N ARG A 427 -17.44 33.29 -19.78
CA ARG A 427 -16.00 33.31 -20.05
C ARG A 427 -15.33 34.37 -19.20
N ALA A 428 -14.23 33.99 -18.57
CA ALA A 428 -13.38 34.89 -17.81
C ALA A 428 -11.94 34.38 -17.86
N LYS A 429 -10.96 35.29 -17.88
CA LYS A 429 -9.52 34.95 -17.86
C LYS A 429 -9.12 33.87 -18.90
N GLY A 430 -9.71 33.91 -20.10
CA GLY A 430 -9.44 32.94 -21.17
C GLY A 430 -10.02 31.53 -20.96
N LYS A 431 -10.78 31.27 -19.88
CA LYS A 431 -11.43 29.99 -19.60
C LYS A 431 -12.95 30.11 -19.77
N LYS A 432 -13.59 29.03 -20.24
CA LYS A 432 -15.04 28.87 -20.23
C LYS A 432 -15.46 28.19 -18.92
N TYR A 433 -16.50 28.70 -18.28
CA TYR A 433 -17.10 28.13 -17.07
C TYR A 433 -18.56 27.77 -17.37
N THR A 434 -19.01 26.64 -16.83
CA THR A 434 -20.41 26.18 -16.92
C THR A 434 -20.90 25.90 -15.51
N LEU A 435 -21.96 26.58 -15.05
CA LEU A 435 -22.57 26.39 -13.72
C LEU A 435 -23.96 25.73 -13.85
N TYR A 436 -24.19 24.70 -13.05
CA TYR A 436 -25.47 24.02 -12.88
C TYR A 436 -25.95 24.23 -11.45
N THR A 437 -27.08 24.91 -11.31
CA THR A 437 -27.71 25.23 -10.03
C THR A 437 -29.18 25.60 -10.27
N ASP A 438 -30.03 25.33 -9.29
CA ASP A 438 -31.47 25.63 -9.38
C ASP A 438 -31.72 27.15 -9.39
N ALA A 439 -30.75 27.93 -8.90
CA ALA A 439 -30.76 29.39 -8.94
C ALA A 439 -30.09 29.97 -10.21
N ALA A 440 -29.89 29.19 -11.28
CA ALA A 440 -29.11 29.62 -12.45
C ALA A 440 -29.65 30.91 -13.09
N GLN A 441 -30.97 31.06 -13.16
CA GLN A 441 -31.64 32.26 -13.65
C GLN A 441 -31.36 33.48 -12.76
N HIS A 442 -31.45 33.31 -11.43
CA HIS A 442 -31.17 34.38 -10.47
C HIS A 442 -29.72 34.84 -10.54
N ILE A 443 -28.77 33.89 -10.61
CA ILE A 443 -27.35 34.19 -10.75
C ILE A 443 -27.06 34.86 -12.10
N TYR A 444 -27.68 34.40 -13.20
CA TYR A 444 -27.56 35.06 -14.51
C TYR A 444 -27.99 36.52 -14.44
N ASN A 445 -29.16 36.77 -13.85
CA ASN A 445 -29.70 38.11 -13.70
C ASN A 445 -28.72 38.98 -12.89
N LEU A 446 -28.27 38.49 -11.74
CA LEU A 446 -27.31 39.17 -10.88
C LEU A 446 -25.99 39.47 -11.60
N LEU A 447 -25.42 38.52 -12.32
CA LEU A 447 -24.21 38.76 -13.11
C LEU A 447 -24.46 39.77 -14.23
N LYS A 448 -25.63 39.75 -14.88
CA LYS A 448 -25.99 40.74 -15.91
C LYS A 448 -26.11 42.16 -15.34
N GLN A 449 -26.45 42.30 -14.05
CA GLN A 449 -26.50 43.61 -13.38
C GLN A 449 -25.12 44.20 -13.14
N TYR A 450 -24.15 43.36 -12.76
CA TYR A 450 -22.85 43.77 -12.22
C TYR A 450 -21.65 43.50 -13.15
N THR A 451 -21.91 42.98 -14.36
CA THR A 451 -20.86 42.69 -15.37
C THR A 451 -21.08 43.53 -16.63
N ASN A 452 -20.03 43.60 -17.46
CA ASN A 452 -20.07 44.25 -18.77
C ASN A 452 -20.62 43.34 -19.89
N ALA A 453 -20.97 42.09 -19.55
CA ALA A 453 -21.46 41.09 -20.48
C ALA A 453 -22.91 41.32 -20.95
#